data_AF-A0A1Y2LM28-F1
#
_entry.id   AF-A0A1Y2LM28-F1
#
_cell.length_a   1.000
_cell.length_b   1.000
_cell.length_c   1.000
_cell.angle_alpha   90.00
_cell.angle_beta   90.00
_cell.angle_gamma   90.00
#
_symmetry.space_group_name_H-M   'P 1'
#
loop_
_entity.id
_entity.type
_entity.pdbx_description
1 polymer ?
#
loop_
_entity_poly.entity_id
_entity_poly.type
_entity_poly.pdbx_seq_one_letter_code
_entity_poly.pdbx_strand_id
1 'polypeptide(L)'
;METDPFYRWKPNTNPSANSKTLTLVDSGEDLQNIPFTPLIQPIRHVDFIFAVDSSADTIQKGGMNWPNGTAMVATYERSLAQDNGTTFPAVPDVNTFLSLGLNPRPTMFGCDAGNLSSQSTAPLVVYLPNSPYSYYSNVSTFQMKYETDQRNIFVQNGYDVATMANGTIDSQWPTQHAKRCLGAITPRLCVL
;
A
#
# COMPACT_ATOMS: atom_id res chain seq x y z
N MET A 1 -18.39 -27.02 -8.93
CA MET A 1 -18.33 -25.72 -9.63
C MET A 1 -19.32 -24.80 -8.95
N GLU A 2 -18.82 -23.75 -8.34
CA GLU A 2 -19.66 -22.72 -7.73
C GLU A 2 -20.27 -21.85 -8.84
N THR A 3 -21.56 -21.54 -8.73
CA THR A 3 -22.29 -20.79 -9.75
C THR A 3 -22.00 -19.30 -9.58
N ASP A 4 -21.77 -18.57 -10.68
CA ASP A 4 -21.56 -17.12 -10.63
C ASP A 4 -22.77 -16.41 -10.01
N PRO A 5 -22.63 -15.76 -8.82
CA PRO A 5 -23.73 -15.04 -8.19
C PRO A 5 -24.14 -13.77 -8.96
N PHE A 6 -23.33 -13.33 -9.93
CA PHE A 6 -23.58 -12.18 -10.79
C PHE A 6 -24.09 -12.56 -12.19
N TYR A 7 -24.51 -13.82 -12.39
CA TYR A 7 -25.11 -14.25 -13.65
C TYR A 7 -26.32 -13.37 -13.99
N ARG A 8 -26.31 -12.77 -15.18
CA ARG A 8 -27.29 -11.80 -15.70
C ARG A 8 -27.39 -10.49 -14.91
N TRP A 9 -26.50 -10.22 -13.97
CA TRP A 9 -26.45 -8.94 -13.27
C TRP A 9 -25.79 -7.89 -14.16
N LYS A 10 -26.47 -6.74 -14.36
CA LYS A 10 -26.04 -5.61 -15.21
C LYS A 10 -25.42 -6.04 -16.55
N PRO A 11 -26.18 -6.68 -17.45
CA PRO A 11 -25.63 -7.31 -18.66
C PRO A 11 -24.97 -6.35 -19.65
N ASN A 12 -25.29 -5.05 -19.57
CA ASN A 12 -24.70 -4.03 -20.44
C ASN A 12 -23.29 -3.57 -20.00
N THR A 13 -22.91 -3.78 -18.73
CA THR A 13 -21.67 -3.24 -18.15
C THR A 13 -20.82 -4.29 -17.43
N ASN A 14 -21.42 -5.40 -16.99
CA ASN A 14 -20.70 -6.48 -16.32
C ASN A 14 -20.15 -7.45 -17.39
N PRO A 15 -18.82 -7.53 -17.59
CA PRO A 15 -18.23 -8.40 -18.60
C PRO A 15 -18.50 -9.89 -18.34
N SER A 16 -18.80 -10.28 -17.09
CA SER A 16 -19.09 -11.65 -16.69
C SER A 16 -20.58 -12.01 -16.73
N ALA A 17 -21.49 -11.09 -17.09
CA ALA A 17 -22.93 -11.30 -16.95
C ALA A 17 -23.51 -12.52 -17.71
N ASN A 18 -22.84 -12.96 -18.78
CA ASN A 18 -23.24 -14.13 -19.56
C ASN A 18 -22.51 -15.42 -19.14
N SER A 19 -21.57 -15.36 -18.20
CA SER A 19 -20.86 -16.51 -17.67
C SER A 19 -21.62 -17.14 -16.50
N LYS A 20 -21.72 -18.47 -16.49
CA LYS A 20 -22.25 -19.21 -15.34
C LYS A 20 -21.18 -19.49 -14.27
N THR A 21 -19.93 -19.15 -14.58
CA THR A 21 -18.76 -19.41 -13.73
C THR A 21 -18.03 -18.10 -13.50
N LEU A 22 -17.74 -17.80 -12.22
CA LEU A 22 -16.91 -16.67 -11.83
C LEU A 22 -15.47 -17.16 -11.63
N THR A 23 -14.55 -16.65 -12.43
CA THR A 23 -13.11 -16.93 -12.27
C THR A 23 -12.49 -15.84 -11.39
N LEU A 24 -11.87 -16.25 -10.28
CA LEU A 24 -11.15 -15.37 -9.38
C LEU A 24 -9.68 -15.78 -9.37
N VAL A 25 -8.81 -14.78 -9.23
CA VAL A 25 -7.36 -14.94 -9.11
C VAL A 25 -6.85 -14.15 -7.92
N ASP A 26 -5.65 -14.49 -7.47
CA ASP A 26 -4.94 -13.70 -6.46
C ASP A 26 -4.67 -12.28 -7.00
N SER A 27 -4.90 -11.25 -6.16
CA SER A 27 -4.68 -9.85 -6.55
C SER A 27 -3.21 -9.51 -6.77
N GLY A 28 -2.29 -10.34 -6.26
CA GLY A 28 -0.86 -10.20 -6.54
C GLY A 28 -0.48 -10.44 -8.00
N GLU A 29 -1.29 -11.19 -8.75
CA GLU A 29 -1.11 -11.39 -10.21
C GLU A 29 -1.30 -10.11 -11.02
N ASP A 30 -1.92 -9.11 -10.40
CA ASP A 30 -2.23 -7.80 -10.97
C ASP A 30 -1.43 -6.69 -10.27
N LEU A 31 -0.29 -7.08 -9.66
CA LEU A 31 0.66 -6.22 -8.96
C LEU A 31 0.10 -5.49 -7.73
N GLN A 32 -1.14 -5.74 -7.33
CA GLN A 32 -1.78 -5.14 -6.16
C GLN A 32 -1.67 -6.05 -4.93
N ASN A 33 -0.44 -6.38 -4.54
CA ASN A 33 -0.17 -7.20 -3.34
C ASN A 33 -0.72 -6.55 -2.05
N ILE A 34 -0.86 -5.23 -2.02
CA ILE A 34 -1.49 -4.50 -0.92
C ILE A 34 -2.96 -4.25 -1.29
N PRO A 35 -3.94 -4.70 -0.46
CA PRO A 35 -5.36 -4.66 -0.82
C PRO A 35 -5.99 -3.28 -0.64
N PHE A 36 -5.59 -2.31 -1.48
CA PHE A 36 -6.12 -0.94 -1.42
C PHE A 36 -7.54 -0.82 -1.95
N THR A 37 -7.84 -1.49 -3.07
CA THR A 37 -9.13 -1.42 -3.78
C THR A 37 -10.37 -1.41 -2.86
N PRO A 38 -10.52 -2.31 -1.86
CA PRO A 38 -11.69 -2.30 -0.98
C PRO A 38 -11.75 -1.10 -0.01
N LEU A 39 -10.62 -0.44 0.27
CA LEU A 39 -10.50 0.68 1.21
C LEU A 39 -10.70 2.04 0.53
N ILE A 40 -10.26 2.18 -0.72
CA ILE A 40 -10.29 3.45 -1.47
C ILE A 40 -11.63 3.71 -2.17
N GLN A 41 -12.63 2.86 -1.95
CA GLN A 41 -13.98 3.07 -2.47
C GLN A 41 -14.60 4.32 -1.83
N PRO A 42 -15.12 5.30 -2.61
CA PRO A 42 -15.63 6.56 -2.06
C PRO A 42 -16.67 6.40 -0.95
N ILE A 43 -17.54 5.40 -1.04
CA ILE A 43 -18.58 5.10 -0.05
C ILE A 43 -18.04 4.68 1.32
N ARG A 44 -16.76 4.28 1.41
CA ARG A 44 -16.13 3.87 2.66
C ARG A 44 -15.65 5.05 3.50
N HIS A 45 -15.49 6.24 2.90
CA HIS A 45 -15.01 7.45 3.57
C HIS A 45 -13.76 7.19 4.43
N VAL A 46 -12.77 6.47 3.88
CA VAL A 46 -11.52 6.18 4.59
C VAL A 46 -10.61 7.39 4.53
N ASP A 47 -10.19 7.89 5.69
CA ASP A 47 -9.27 9.03 5.78
C ASP A 47 -7.79 8.59 5.77
N PHE A 48 -7.48 7.45 6.41
CA PHE A 48 -6.11 6.96 6.62
C PHE A 48 -5.98 5.46 6.32
N ILE A 49 -4.89 5.08 5.67
CA ILE A 49 -4.52 3.69 5.42
C ILE A 49 -3.09 3.46 5.90
N PHE A 50 -2.90 2.47 6.78
CA PHE A 50 -1.58 1.92 7.08
C PHE A 50 -1.31 0.75 6.14
N ALA A 51 -0.48 0.98 5.14
CA ALA A 51 -0.15 0.02 4.10
C ALA A 51 1.13 -0.74 4.49
N VAL A 52 0.97 -1.96 5.00
CA VAL A 52 2.10 -2.85 5.32
C VAL A 52 2.47 -3.62 4.06
N ASP A 53 3.71 -3.45 3.59
CA ASP A 53 4.19 -4.09 2.38
C ASP A 53 5.29 -5.11 2.68
N SER A 54 4.98 -6.39 2.51
CA SER A 54 5.93 -7.50 2.65
C SER A 54 6.22 -8.16 1.31
N SER A 55 6.06 -7.43 0.20
CA SER A 55 6.21 -7.95 -1.15
C SER A 55 7.65 -8.32 -1.51
N ALA A 56 7.73 -9.21 -2.49
CA ALA A 56 8.94 -9.88 -2.97
C ALA A 56 9.51 -9.25 -4.26
N ASP A 57 9.40 -7.92 -4.42
CA ASP A 57 9.43 -7.29 -5.74
C ASP A 57 10.82 -7.29 -6.39
N THR A 58 11.90 -7.26 -5.60
CA THR A 58 13.24 -7.12 -6.16
C THR A 58 13.87 -8.44 -6.64
N ILE A 59 13.24 -9.61 -6.45
CA ILE A 59 13.82 -10.92 -6.82
C ILE A 59 14.27 -10.93 -8.30
N GLN A 60 13.39 -10.51 -9.21
CA GLN A 60 13.61 -10.64 -10.66
C GLN A 60 14.69 -9.70 -11.20
N LYS A 61 15.12 -8.69 -10.43
CA LYS A 61 16.15 -7.72 -10.81
C LYS A 61 17.50 -7.99 -10.13
N GLY A 62 17.74 -9.22 -9.67
CA GLY A 62 18.93 -9.60 -8.91
C GLY A 62 18.97 -9.03 -7.49
N GLY A 63 17.84 -8.51 -7.00
CA GLY A 63 17.70 -7.98 -5.66
C GLY A 63 17.32 -9.03 -4.64
N MET A 64 17.34 -8.63 -3.38
CA MET A 64 17.22 -9.54 -2.24
C MET A 64 15.77 -9.64 -1.74
N ASN A 65 14.79 -9.85 -2.61
CA ASN A 65 13.41 -10.13 -2.17
C ASN A 65 12.77 -9.05 -1.24
N TRP A 66 12.96 -7.77 -1.57
CA TRP A 66 12.40 -6.64 -0.81
C TRP A 66 11.27 -5.94 -1.58
N PRO A 67 10.38 -5.21 -0.88
CA PRO A 67 9.43 -4.32 -1.51
C PRO A 67 10.14 -3.19 -2.27
N ASN A 68 9.59 -2.79 -3.41
CA ASN A 68 10.07 -1.62 -4.17
C ASN A 68 8.97 -0.56 -4.42
N GLY A 69 7.77 -0.76 -3.85
CA GLY A 69 6.62 0.11 -4.04
C GLY A 69 5.74 -0.24 -5.24
N THR A 70 5.96 -1.39 -5.92
CA THR A 70 5.19 -1.80 -7.11
C THR A 70 3.68 -1.77 -6.84
N ALA A 71 3.22 -2.25 -5.68
CA ALA A 71 1.80 -2.22 -5.33
C ALA A 71 1.22 -0.81 -5.18
N MET A 72 2.00 0.14 -4.66
CA MET A 72 1.61 1.55 -4.58
C MET A 72 1.46 2.16 -5.97
N VAL A 73 2.43 1.90 -6.86
CA VAL A 73 2.44 2.42 -8.24
C VAL A 73 1.27 1.85 -9.05
N ALA A 74 1.10 0.53 -9.03
CA ALA A 74 0.01 -0.14 -9.75
C ALA A 74 -1.37 0.35 -9.31
N THR A 75 -1.54 0.58 -8.00
CA THR A 75 -2.80 1.13 -7.46
C THR A 75 -3.04 2.58 -7.91
N TYR A 76 -2.00 3.41 -7.89
CA TYR A 76 -2.10 4.79 -8.38
C TYR A 76 -2.46 4.83 -9.87
N GLU A 77 -1.73 4.10 -10.73
CA GLU A 77 -2.01 4.04 -12.17
C GLU A 77 -3.42 3.53 -12.46
N ARG A 78 -3.88 2.51 -11.72
CA ARG A 78 -5.26 2.02 -11.81
C ARG A 78 -6.28 3.09 -11.44
N SER A 79 -6.04 3.87 -10.39
CA SER A 79 -6.95 4.94 -9.98
C SER A 79 -7.13 6.00 -11.06
N LEU A 80 -6.11 6.24 -11.90
CA LEU A 80 -6.20 7.16 -13.04
C LEU A 80 -7.05 6.63 -14.19
N ALA A 81 -7.18 5.30 -14.32
CA ALA A 81 -7.92 4.64 -15.39
C ALA A 81 -9.37 4.27 -15.00
N GLN A 82 -9.72 4.32 -13.70
CA GLN A 82 -11.06 3.97 -13.22
C GLN A 82 -12.00 5.18 -13.17
N ASP A 83 -13.16 5.05 -13.84
CA ASP A 83 -14.20 6.09 -13.87
C ASP A 83 -15.31 5.87 -12.82
N ASN A 84 -14.97 5.25 -11.68
CA ASN A 84 -15.92 4.98 -10.58
C ASN A 84 -15.76 5.96 -9.40
N GLY A 85 -14.98 7.03 -9.59
CA GLY A 85 -14.67 8.01 -8.54
C GLY A 85 -13.64 7.54 -7.51
N THR A 86 -13.02 6.37 -7.70
CA THR A 86 -11.93 5.89 -6.83
C THR A 86 -10.70 6.77 -7.02
N THR A 87 -10.18 7.33 -5.93
CA THR A 87 -9.00 8.20 -5.94
C THR A 87 -7.90 7.60 -5.06
N PHE A 88 -6.65 7.76 -5.48
CA PHE A 88 -5.47 7.36 -4.71
C PHE A 88 -4.43 8.49 -4.70
N PRO A 89 -3.58 8.61 -3.65
CA PRO A 89 -2.52 9.61 -3.66
C PRO A 89 -1.58 9.43 -4.85
N ALA A 90 -0.98 10.54 -5.30
CA ALA A 90 0.07 10.49 -6.31
C ALA A 90 1.26 9.66 -5.82
N VAL A 91 1.68 8.69 -6.64
CA VAL A 91 2.84 7.83 -6.37
C VAL A 91 3.80 7.94 -7.56
N PRO A 92 5.11 8.20 -7.33
CA PRO A 92 6.09 8.22 -8.41
C PRO A 92 6.34 6.81 -8.96
N ASP A 93 6.89 6.71 -10.17
CA ASP A 93 7.26 5.41 -10.75
C ASP A 93 8.30 4.67 -9.88
N VAL A 94 8.42 3.35 -10.07
CA VAL A 94 9.27 2.47 -9.25
C VAL A 94 10.74 2.94 -9.21
N ASN A 95 11.30 3.45 -10.30
CA ASN A 95 12.71 3.88 -10.29
C ASN A 95 12.90 5.13 -9.44
N THR A 96 11.97 6.08 -9.55
CA THR A 96 11.94 7.28 -8.71
C THR A 96 11.64 6.92 -7.25
N PHE A 97 10.75 5.96 -6.99
CA PHE A 97 10.41 5.46 -5.66
C PHE A 97 11.66 4.93 -4.93
N LEU A 98 12.48 4.14 -5.62
CA LEU A 98 13.76 3.64 -5.13
C LEU A 98 14.81 4.75 -4.98
N SER A 99 14.93 5.64 -5.97
CA SER A 99 15.93 6.72 -5.97
C SER A 99 15.72 7.73 -4.84
N LEU A 100 14.46 8.00 -4.47
CA LEU A 100 14.08 8.82 -3.31
C LEU A 100 14.22 8.05 -1.98
N GLY A 101 14.55 6.76 -2.05
CA GLY A 101 14.66 5.87 -0.90
C GLY A 101 13.36 5.75 -0.13
N LEU A 102 12.22 5.58 -0.80
CA LEU A 102 10.91 5.45 -0.13
C LEU A 102 10.60 4.01 0.32
N ASN A 103 11.40 3.02 -0.12
CA ASN A 103 11.25 1.61 0.21
C ASN A 103 12.06 1.05 1.40
N PRO A 104 13.06 1.73 2.00
CA PRO A 104 13.74 1.26 3.22
C PRO A 104 13.17 1.89 4.51
N ARG A 105 12.16 2.77 4.42
CA ARG A 105 11.60 3.50 5.55
C ARG A 105 10.10 3.75 5.40
N PRO A 106 9.36 3.88 6.51
CA PRO A 106 8.02 4.43 6.51
C PRO A 106 7.93 5.75 5.74
N THR A 107 6.90 5.89 4.91
CA THR A 107 6.67 7.07 4.07
C THR A 107 5.19 7.43 4.06
N MET A 108 4.86 8.72 4.01
CA MET A 108 3.48 9.19 3.90
C MET A 108 3.18 9.73 2.50
N PHE A 109 2.03 9.35 1.95
CA PHE A 109 1.52 9.82 0.67
C PHE A 109 0.18 10.55 0.88
N GLY A 110 -0.08 11.56 0.05
CA GLY A 110 -1.33 12.35 0.10
C GLY A 110 -1.29 13.57 1.03
N CYS A 111 -0.14 13.89 1.64
CA CYS A 111 -0.03 15.07 2.51
C CYS A 111 0.00 16.41 1.76
N ASP A 112 0.26 16.41 0.45
CA ASP A 112 0.35 17.62 -0.35
C ASP A 112 -1.02 17.98 -0.94
N ALA A 113 -1.74 18.86 -0.23
CA ALA A 113 -3.03 19.37 -0.66
C ALA A 113 -2.99 20.12 -2.00
N GLY A 114 -1.82 20.60 -2.46
CA GLY A 114 -1.66 21.28 -3.75
C GLY A 114 -1.67 20.33 -4.94
N ASN A 115 -1.36 19.05 -4.71
CA ASN A 115 -1.34 17.99 -5.73
C ASN A 115 -2.62 17.13 -5.71
N LEU A 116 -3.49 17.39 -4.74
CA LEU A 116 -4.83 16.85 -4.65
C LEU A 116 -5.77 17.90 -5.28
N SER A 117 -6.58 17.52 -6.27
CA SER A 117 -7.64 18.42 -6.72
C SER A 117 -8.51 18.79 -5.53
N SER A 118 -9.15 19.95 -5.53
CA SER A 118 -10.07 20.39 -4.46
C SER A 118 -11.29 19.47 -4.25
N GLN A 119 -11.40 18.41 -5.07
CA GLN A 119 -12.41 17.36 -5.03
C GLN A 119 -11.82 15.98 -4.72
N SER A 120 -10.51 15.86 -4.48
CA SER A 120 -9.85 14.58 -4.23
C SER A 120 -10.25 14.05 -2.86
N THR A 121 -10.84 12.86 -2.86
CA THR A 121 -11.22 12.08 -1.67
C THR A 121 -10.15 11.02 -1.33
N ALA A 122 -8.93 11.19 -1.84
CA ALA A 122 -7.90 10.18 -1.67
C ALA A 122 -7.48 10.07 -0.19
N PRO A 123 -7.41 8.85 0.37
CA PRO A 123 -6.95 8.66 1.75
C PRO A 123 -5.47 9.01 1.87
N LEU A 124 -5.06 9.45 3.06
CA LEU A 124 -3.66 9.53 3.44
C LEU A 124 -3.11 8.12 3.61
N VAL A 125 -2.01 7.80 2.94
CA VAL A 125 -1.41 6.45 3.01
C VAL A 125 -0.09 6.52 3.74
N VAL A 126 -0.01 5.80 4.85
CA VAL A 126 1.23 5.52 5.59
C VAL A 126 1.76 4.20 5.07
N TYR A 127 2.75 4.27 4.19
CA TYR A 127 3.42 3.12 3.61
C TYR A 127 4.51 2.61 4.56
N LEU A 128 4.43 1.33 4.94
CA LEU A 128 5.31 0.63 5.86
C LEU A 128 5.95 -0.56 5.14
N PRO A 129 7.06 -0.33 4.43
CA PRO A 129 7.76 -1.41 3.72
C PRO A 129 8.54 -2.29 4.69
N ASN A 130 8.45 -3.60 4.50
CA ASN A 130 9.35 -4.55 5.14
C ASN A 130 10.80 -4.18 4.77
N SER A 131 11.64 -4.00 5.78
CA SER A 131 13.00 -3.49 5.66
C SER A 131 13.87 -4.03 6.79
N PRO A 132 15.19 -4.13 6.61
CA PRO A 132 16.07 -4.76 7.59
C PRO A 132 16.50 -3.78 8.69
N TYR A 133 15.71 -3.67 9.75
CA TYR A 133 16.02 -2.84 10.91
C TYR A 133 16.83 -3.62 11.95
N SER A 134 16.25 -4.71 12.45
CA SER A 134 16.90 -5.61 13.41
C SER A 134 17.18 -6.99 12.83
N TYR A 135 16.54 -7.36 11.72
CA TYR A 135 16.75 -8.64 11.06
C TYR A 135 16.38 -8.63 9.57
N TYR A 136 16.99 -9.52 8.80
CA TYR A 136 16.64 -9.78 7.41
C TYR A 136 15.42 -10.69 7.30
N SER A 137 14.23 -10.09 7.19
CA SER A 137 12.91 -10.75 7.10
C SER A 137 12.43 -11.01 5.66
N ASN A 138 13.30 -10.84 4.66
CA ASN A 138 13.07 -11.05 3.23
C ASN A 138 13.06 -12.54 2.82
N VAL A 139 12.28 -13.34 3.53
CA VAL A 139 12.12 -14.78 3.28
C VAL A 139 11.27 -15.07 2.05
N SER A 140 11.48 -16.23 1.43
CA SER A 140 10.74 -16.63 0.24
C SER A 140 9.25 -16.78 0.53
N THR A 141 8.40 -16.33 -0.41
CA THR A 141 6.95 -16.58 -0.40
C THR A 141 6.59 -18.07 -0.27
N PHE A 142 7.47 -18.98 -0.70
CA PHE A 142 7.24 -20.42 -0.61
C PHE A 142 7.69 -21.04 0.72
N GLN A 143 8.28 -20.27 1.62
CA GLN A 143 8.65 -20.75 2.94
C GLN A 143 7.42 -20.79 3.86
N MET A 144 6.92 -22.01 4.11
CA MET A 144 5.71 -22.25 4.90
C MET A 144 5.97 -22.62 6.37
N LYS A 145 7.24 -22.74 6.77
CA LYS A 145 7.64 -23.13 8.12
C LYS A 145 8.74 -22.20 8.65
N TYR A 146 8.57 -21.79 9.90
CA TYR A 146 9.50 -20.92 10.60
C TYR A 146 9.72 -21.48 12.01
N GLU A 147 10.95 -21.41 12.48
CA GLU A 147 11.24 -21.63 13.90
C GLU A 147 10.61 -20.50 14.72
N THR A 148 10.22 -20.82 15.96
CA THR A 148 9.51 -19.86 16.82
C THR A 148 10.32 -18.58 17.05
N ASP A 149 11.64 -18.72 17.27
CA ASP A 149 12.53 -17.58 17.48
C ASP A 149 12.69 -16.73 16.21
N GLN A 150 12.76 -17.36 15.05
CA GLN A 150 12.81 -16.66 13.76
C GLN A 150 11.54 -15.83 13.52
N ARG A 151 10.37 -16.42 13.76
CA ARG A 151 9.08 -15.71 13.68
C ARG A 151 9.05 -14.51 14.64
N ASN A 152 9.47 -14.70 15.89
CA ASN A 152 9.48 -13.62 16.89
C ASN A 152 10.38 -12.46 16.46
N ILE A 153 11.56 -12.77 15.91
CA ILE A 153 12.48 -11.77 15.38
C ILE A 153 11.88 -11.04 14.16
N PHE A 154 11.12 -11.71 13.30
CA PHE A 154 10.42 -11.02 12.20
C PHE A 154 9.37 -10.03 12.70
N VAL A 155 8.61 -10.42 13.73
CA VAL A 155 7.64 -9.52 14.37
C VAL A 155 8.36 -8.32 15.00
N GLN A 156 9.49 -8.54 15.68
CA GLN A 156 10.31 -7.47 16.23
C GLN A 156 10.82 -6.52 15.13
N ASN A 157 11.32 -7.07 14.02
CA ASN A 157 11.75 -6.25 12.89
C ASN A 157 10.59 -5.41 12.31
N GLY A 158 9.38 -5.99 12.23
CA GLY A 158 8.18 -5.24 11.82
C GLY A 158 7.82 -4.09 12.78
N TYR A 159 7.97 -4.31 14.09
CA TYR A 159 7.83 -3.26 15.10
C TYR A 159 8.88 -2.16 14.90
N ASP A 160 10.14 -2.53 14.66
CA ASP A 160 11.22 -1.57 14.46
C ASP A 160 11.02 -0.77 13.18
N VAL A 161 10.53 -1.38 12.10
CA VAL A 161 10.10 -0.68 10.87
C VAL A 161 9.03 0.36 11.21
N ALA A 162 7.94 -0.05 11.87
CA ALA A 162 6.81 0.85 12.14
C ALA A 162 7.17 2.02 13.07
N THR A 163 8.11 1.81 13.99
CA THR A 163 8.51 2.80 15.00
C THR A 163 9.80 3.54 14.64
N MET A 164 10.43 3.24 13.50
CA MET A 164 11.78 3.71 13.17
C MET A 164 12.80 3.38 14.28
N ALA A 165 12.75 2.14 14.78
CA ALA A 165 13.47 1.64 15.95
C ALA A 165 13.28 2.55 17.18
N ASN A 166 12.03 2.73 17.60
CA ASN A 166 11.65 3.67 18.67
C ASN A 166 12.16 5.11 18.45
N GLY A 167 12.16 5.57 17.20
CA GLY A 167 12.67 6.88 16.81
C GLY A 167 14.19 7.03 16.92
N THR A 168 14.94 5.93 17.05
CA THR A 168 16.42 6.00 17.09
C THR A 168 16.99 6.38 15.72
N ILE A 169 16.37 5.89 14.64
CA ILE A 169 16.80 6.23 13.26
C ILE A 169 16.31 7.62 12.88
N ASP A 170 15.06 7.94 13.25
CA ASP A 170 14.48 9.27 13.07
C ASP A 170 13.68 9.67 14.31
N SER A 171 14.27 10.54 15.13
CA SER A 171 13.64 11.07 16.34
C SER A 171 12.37 11.86 16.08
N GLN A 172 12.20 12.36 14.86
CA GLN A 172 11.00 13.08 14.45
C GLN A 172 9.89 12.12 14.04
N TRP A 173 10.16 10.89 13.62
CA TRP A 173 9.11 9.97 13.14
C TRP A 173 7.91 9.82 14.09
N PRO A 174 8.09 9.57 15.41
CA PRO A 174 6.95 9.45 16.33
C PRO A 174 6.11 10.73 16.47
N THR A 175 6.71 11.91 16.27
CA THR A 175 6.06 13.22 16.46
C THR A 175 5.57 13.85 15.15
N GLN A 176 6.28 13.61 14.05
CA GLN A 176 5.97 14.07 12.72
C GLN A 176 4.79 13.30 12.12
N HIS A 177 4.61 12.02 12.49
CA HIS A 177 3.41 11.25 12.18
C HIS A 177 2.16 11.97 12.72
N ALA A 178 2.18 12.40 13.99
CA ALA A 178 1.08 13.14 14.59
C ALA A 178 0.87 14.52 13.93
N LYS A 179 1.96 15.27 13.67
CA LYS A 179 1.87 16.62 13.08
C LYS A 179 1.38 16.62 11.62
N ARG A 180 1.87 15.70 10.78
CA ARG A 180 1.45 15.58 9.38
C ARG A 180 0.01 15.08 9.26
N CYS A 181 -0.43 14.16 10.13
CA CYS A 181 -1.84 13.75 10.20
C CYS A 181 -2.74 14.92 10.65
N LEU A 182 -2.37 15.67 11.69
CA LEU A 182 -3.16 16.82 12.17
C LEU A 182 -3.25 17.95 11.13
N GLY A 183 -2.15 18.25 10.43
CA GLY A 183 -2.12 19.25 9.36
C GLY A 183 -2.93 18.85 8.13
N ALA A 184 -3.03 17.55 7.83
CA ALA A 184 -3.83 17.06 6.71
C ALA A 184 -5.34 16.93 7.03
N ILE A 185 -5.72 16.73 8.30
CA ILE A 185 -7.13 16.68 8.75
C ILE A 185 -7.75 18.09 8.83
N THR A 186 -6.93 19.16 8.92
CA THR A 186 -7.41 20.54 8.94
C THR A 186 -6.90 21.35 7.75
N PRO A 187 -7.71 21.60 6.70
CA PRO A 187 -7.29 22.39 5.53
C PRO A 187 -6.99 23.87 5.85
N ARG A 188 -6.98 24.28 7.12
CA ARG A 188 -6.69 25.63 7.60
C ARG A 188 -5.38 25.77 8.39
N LEU A 189 -4.62 24.69 8.62
CA LEU A 189 -3.45 24.73 9.51
C LEU A 189 -2.09 24.36 8.86
N CYS A 190 -2.00 24.34 7.53
CA CYS A 190 -0.71 24.32 6.83
C CYS A 190 -0.24 25.75 6.53
N VAL A 191 0.25 26.44 7.57
CA VAL A 191 1.23 27.51 7.43
C VAL A 191 2.29 27.27 8.51
N LEU A 192 3.46 26.81 8.10
CA LEU A 192 4.81 27.19 8.54
C LEU A 192 5.85 26.37 7.77
#